data_AF-A0A7X8XJJ1-F1
#
_entry.id   AF-A0A7X8XJJ1-F1
#
_cell.length_a   1.000
_cell.length_b   1.000
_cell.length_c   1.000
_cell.angle_alpha   90.00
_cell.angle_beta   90.00
_cell.angle_gamma   90.00
#
_symmetry.space_group_name_H-M   'P 1'
#
loop_
_entity.id
_entity.type
_entity.pdbx_description
1 polymer ?
#
loop_
_entity_poly.entity_id
_entity_poly.type
_entity_poly.pdbx_seq_one_letter_code
_entity_poly.pdbx_strand_id
1 'polypeptide(L)'
;MDPLSKASIVSRSPGPSRATSAPPAPSASPEPQDTVEVRVGHVPRRRILGDWLRQTARGGMEVAAYMIGSGLGEVLVRLDELNRKGEGKAKTPAAAPSERMAPVATRLSEGAILGKTTVQSARAAARDLISPPPTFAARARLLDQPRSTLDIPQARLPVQSLDQTFCERIEGSGWQGQSLLVSGEVEDCALLAWVEHGEKGLSLHLRGYLTEEGDRRMQAWISAQPEVSSRHSELETPRLHMDRGLLREGEETLYFPVGQHFELQDAGGFGLRYSPRVPGYVPSDARGTSPPASVQGMVELQLPLDEVDPEGVQRLLEPLRASGVVEGMATSQDLELAYLQRMSRALGVETRVLQADGAAAKGERILQARQDLSAALGIPDVARLPDYDWKPRFDELFVDGPRPGQTGGWPRWNRFDASVYLDQELRDWRLTHHVYGNQGAKVAEMIRTTGGLQCTEERLGRLGSGALGISSMKDRRSGGARYVFTHLENRPDKATLVFNQDLLLRSDQIGFRPGRFGRVYDGREALRTPLEAYHRTPIYEVMLQNSVSFLDYLEQVNLPSREDRVQVLEAFREVGIQEIRGVPVEELVRVIED
;
A
#
# COMPACT_ATOMS: atom_id res chain seq x y z
N MET A 1 60.73 -24.20 -17.70
CA MET A 1 60.49 -25.65 -17.76
C MET A 1 59.02 -25.84 -18.08
N ASP A 2 58.73 -26.25 -19.31
CA ASP A 2 57.47 -26.88 -19.69
C ASP A 2 57.63 -28.39 -19.37
N PRO A 3 56.56 -29.21 -19.18
CA PRO A 3 55.82 -29.65 -20.37
C PRO A 3 54.31 -30.02 -20.19
N LEU A 4 53.55 -29.68 -21.25
CA LEU A 4 52.61 -30.54 -22.03
C LEU A 4 51.28 -31.00 -21.37
N SER A 5 50.11 -31.02 -22.03
CA SER A 5 49.76 -30.94 -23.46
C SER A 5 48.24 -30.76 -23.74
N LYS A 6 47.94 -29.90 -24.72
CA LYS A 6 47.09 -30.08 -25.92
C LYS A 6 45.64 -30.60 -25.80
N ALA A 7 44.70 -29.77 -26.29
CA ALA A 7 43.92 -30.08 -27.50
C ALA A 7 43.39 -28.79 -28.16
N SER A 8 43.60 -28.66 -29.47
CA SER A 8 43.10 -27.60 -30.36
C SER A 8 41.92 -28.12 -31.20
N ILE A 9 41.22 -27.20 -31.90
CA ILE A 9 40.41 -27.32 -33.17
C ILE A 9 39.06 -26.60 -32.96
N VAL A 10 38.51 -25.71 -33.80
CA VAL A 10 38.87 -25.06 -35.07
C VAL A 10 37.98 -23.81 -35.22
N SER A 11 38.53 -22.73 -35.77
CA SER A 11 37.85 -21.52 -36.24
C SER A 11 37.15 -21.71 -37.59
N ARG A 12 35.96 -21.12 -37.78
CA ARG A 12 35.46 -20.70 -39.10
C ARG A 12 34.77 -19.34 -39.01
N SER A 13 35.29 -18.40 -39.79
CA SER A 13 34.66 -17.11 -40.14
C SER A 13 34.08 -17.20 -41.58
N PRO A 14 33.59 -16.12 -42.23
CA PRO A 14 32.16 -15.91 -42.47
C PRO A 14 31.80 -15.71 -43.96
N GLY A 15 30.49 -15.61 -44.24
CA GLY A 15 29.93 -14.92 -45.42
C GLY A 15 28.85 -15.71 -46.18
N PRO A 16 28.13 -15.10 -47.17
CA PRO A 16 27.98 -13.66 -47.44
C PRO A 16 26.54 -13.19 -47.82
N SER A 17 26.32 -11.86 -47.70
CA SER A 17 25.71 -10.92 -48.67
C SER A 17 24.22 -10.97 -49.13
N ARG A 18 23.52 -9.84 -48.85
CA ARG A 18 22.56 -9.01 -49.66
C ARG A 18 21.28 -9.70 -50.21
N ALA A 19 20.10 -9.05 -50.32
CA ALA A 19 19.83 -7.67 -50.74
C ALA A 19 18.37 -7.21 -50.44
N THR A 20 18.17 -5.88 -50.43
CA THR A 20 16.97 -5.08 -50.86
C THR A 20 15.64 -5.27 -50.10
N SER A 21 14.83 -4.29 -49.73
CA SER A 21 14.60 -2.88 -50.12
C SER A 21 13.63 -2.21 -49.11
N ALA A 22 13.60 -0.88 -49.07
CA ALA A 22 12.62 -0.04 -48.35
C ALA A 22 11.97 0.93 -49.37
N PRO A 23 11.03 1.83 -49.00
CA PRO A 23 9.78 1.71 -48.22
C PRO A 23 8.57 2.17 -49.09
N PRO A 24 7.36 2.39 -48.54
CA PRO A 24 6.92 3.79 -48.42
C PRO A 24 6.03 4.10 -47.19
N ALA A 25 5.93 5.40 -46.90
CA ALA A 25 4.91 6.07 -46.08
C ALA A 25 4.33 7.23 -46.92
N PRO A 26 3.41 8.09 -46.45
CA PRO A 26 2.30 7.92 -45.49
C PRO A 26 0.95 8.40 -46.10
N SER A 27 -0.20 8.09 -45.49
CA SER A 27 -1.40 8.93 -45.72
C SER A 27 -2.45 8.87 -44.61
N ALA A 28 -2.85 10.09 -44.21
CA ALA A 28 -4.15 10.55 -43.77
C ALA A 28 -4.73 10.07 -42.42
N SER A 29 -4.70 11.00 -41.47
CA SER A 29 -5.64 11.17 -40.37
C SER A 29 -7.10 11.22 -40.84
N PRO A 30 -8.06 10.89 -39.95
CA PRO A 30 -9.29 11.66 -39.89
C PRO A 30 -9.55 12.19 -38.48
N GLU A 31 -9.78 13.50 -38.40
CA GLU A 31 -10.52 14.13 -37.30
C GLU A 31 -12.00 13.72 -37.33
N PRO A 32 -12.69 13.77 -36.17
CA PRO A 32 -14.06 13.27 -36.03
C PRO A 32 -15.09 14.32 -36.48
N GLN A 33 -16.11 13.89 -37.23
CA GLN A 33 -17.33 14.67 -37.41
C GLN A 33 -18.37 14.24 -36.38
N ASP A 34 -18.70 15.16 -35.49
CA ASP A 34 -19.89 15.14 -34.66
C ASP A 34 -21.15 15.30 -35.51
N THR A 35 -22.00 14.28 -35.56
CA THR A 35 -23.45 14.45 -35.77
C THR A 35 -24.20 13.36 -35.01
N VAL A 36 -24.80 13.73 -33.88
CA VAL A 36 -25.79 12.92 -33.16
C VAL A 36 -27.18 13.27 -33.71
N GLU A 37 -27.77 12.37 -34.51
CA GLU A 37 -29.21 12.35 -34.74
C GLU A 37 -29.89 11.70 -33.52
N VAL A 38 -30.61 12.52 -32.73
CA VAL A 38 -31.52 12.00 -31.69
C VAL A 38 -32.81 11.53 -32.36
N ARG A 39 -32.92 10.21 -32.60
CA ARG A 39 -34.22 9.56 -32.85
C ARG A 39 -34.81 9.05 -31.54
N VAL A 40 -35.90 9.69 -31.11
CA VAL A 40 -36.74 9.23 -29.99
C VAL A 40 -37.48 7.96 -30.43
N GLY A 41 -36.98 6.80 -30.01
CA GLY A 41 -37.61 5.49 -30.23
C GLY A 41 -38.11 4.88 -28.92
N HIS A 42 -39.42 4.62 -28.84
CA HIS A 42 -40.08 3.87 -27.78
C HIS A 42 -39.44 2.49 -27.54
N VAL A 43 -39.06 2.19 -26.28
CA VAL A 43 -38.60 0.85 -25.87
C VAL A 43 -39.72 0.12 -25.09
N PRO A 44 -40.05 -1.16 -25.41
CA PRO A 44 -41.13 -1.87 -24.74
C PRO A 44 -40.76 -2.28 -23.31
N ARG A 45 -41.69 -2.07 -22.35
CA ARG A 45 -41.59 -2.37 -20.90
C ARG A 45 -41.18 -3.82 -20.53
N ARG A 46 -41.11 -4.77 -21.47
CA ARG A 46 -40.72 -6.17 -21.20
C ARG A 46 -39.21 -6.42 -21.20
N ARG A 47 -38.37 -5.53 -21.75
CA ARG A 47 -36.91 -5.72 -21.75
C ARG A 47 -36.26 -5.31 -20.41
N ILE A 48 -36.87 -4.33 -19.73
CA ILE A 48 -36.41 -3.78 -18.43
C ILE A 48 -36.53 -4.81 -17.30
N LEU A 49 -37.58 -5.65 -17.30
CA LEU A 49 -37.78 -6.66 -16.25
C LEU A 49 -36.78 -7.83 -16.36
N GLY A 50 -36.39 -8.20 -17.59
CA GLY A 50 -35.39 -9.25 -17.83
C GLY A 50 -33.97 -8.83 -17.48
N ASP A 51 -33.65 -7.54 -17.62
CA ASP A 51 -32.35 -7.00 -17.24
C ASP A 51 -32.29 -6.67 -15.74
N TRP A 52 -33.42 -6.29 -15.12
CA TRP A 52 -33.56 -6.18 -13.67
C TRP A 52 -33.37 -7.54 -12.98
N LEU A 53 -34.05 -8.61 -13.44
CA LEU A 53 -33.93 -9.96 -12.88
C LEU A 53 -32.51 -10.56 -13.05
N ARG A 54 -31.78 -10.20 -14.13
CA ARG A 54 -30.38 -10.59 -14.30
C ARG A 54 -29.41 -9.81 -13.41
N GLN A 55 -29.75 -8.56 -13.04
CA GLN A 55 -29.01 -7.80 -12.03
C GLN A 55 -29.30 -8.29 -10.61
N THR A 56 -30.54 -8.66 -10.27
CA THR A 56 -30.87 -9.24 -8.95
C THR A 56 -30.32 -10.65 -8.76
N ALA A 57 -30.19 -11.46 -9.81
CA ALA A 57 -29.54 -12.77 -9.72
C ALA A 57 -28.04 -12.69 -9.41
N ARG A 58 -27.35 -11.58 -9.78
CA ARG A 58 -25.96 -11.32 -9.38
C ARG A 58 -25.85 -10.70 -7.97
N GLY A 59 -26.81 -9.87 -7.56
CA GLY A 59 -26.89 -9.35 -6.19
C GLY A 59 -27.39 -10.36 -5.14
N GLY A 60 -28.04 -11.44 -5.57
CA GLY A 60 -28.59 -12.47 -4.68
C GLY A 60 -27.54 -13.24 -3.89
N MET A 61 -26.33 -13.43 -4.43
CA MET A 61 -25.24 -14.07 -3.68
C MET A 61 -24.61 -13.16 -2.64
N GLU A 62 -24.60 -11.84 -2.88
CA GLU A 62 -24.06 -10.84 -1.94
C GLU A 62 -25.00 -10.66 -0.73
N VAL A 63 -26.32 -10.66 -0.99
CA VAL A 63 -27.34 -10.62 0.08
C VAL A 63 -27.40 -11.95 0.85
N ALA A 64 -27.21 -13.09 0.17
CA ALA A 64 -27.14 -14.39 0.83
C ALA A 64 -25.88 -14.52 1.72
N ALA A 65 -24.72 -14.06 1.24
CA ALA A 65 -23.49 -14.02 2.05
C ALA A 65 -23.64 -13.09 3.27
N TYR A 66 -24.30 -11.94 3.08
CA TYR A 66 -24.62 -11.00 4.17
C TYR A 66 -25.56 -11.60 5.22
N MET A 67 -26.62 -12.29 4.81
CA MET A 67 -27.59 -12.89 5.74
C MET A 67 -27.06 -14.15 6.45
N ILE A 68 -26.18 -14.92 5.79
CA ILE A 68 -25.47 -16.06 6.40
C ILE A 68 -24.43 -15.56 7.41
N GLY A 69 -23.67 -14.51 7.08
CA GLY A 69 -22.71 -13.89 8.00
C GLY A 69 -23.34 -13.17 9.20
N SER A 70 -24.64 -12.82 9.12
CA SER A 70 -25.38 -12.10 10.17
C SER A 70 -26.32 -13.00 11.00
N GLY A 71 -26.25 -14.33 10.86
CA GLY A 71 -27.05 -15.27 11.65
C GLY A 71 -28.55 -15.33 11.33
N LEU A 72 -28.98 -14.78 10.17
CA LEU A 72 -30.39 -14.71 9.75
C LEU A 72 -30.83 -15.87 8.84
N GLY A 73 -30.06 -16.98 8.82
CA GLY A 73 -30.27 -18.11 7.91
C GLY A 73 -31.65 -18.77 7.98
N GLU A 74 -32.34 -18.72 9.12
CA GLU A 74 -33.69 -19.30 9.29
C GLU A 74 -34.78 -18.59 8.47
N VAL A 75 -34.57 -17.33 8.08
CA VAL A 75 -35.56 -16.55 7.31
C VAL A 75 -35.62 -17.03 5.84
N LEU A 76 -34.50 -17.50 5.30
CA LEU A 76 -34.42 -18.02 3.92
C LEU A 76 -35.13 -19.38 3.77
N VAL A 77 -35.06 -20.24 4.78
CA VAL A 77 -35.72 -21.55 4.76
C VAL A 77 -37.24 -21.41 4.70
N ARG A 78 -37.82 -20.42 5.40
CA ARG A 78 -39.28 -20.17 5.39
C ARG A 78 -39.80 -19.53 4.10
N LEU A 79 -38.97 -18.77 3.38
CA LEU A 79 -39.34 -18.15 2.10
C LEU A 79 -39.35 -19.17 0.95
N ASP A 80 -38.43 -20.14 0.95
CA ASP A 80 -38.40 -21.23 -0.04
C ASP A 80 -39.58 -22.21 0.15
N GLU A 81 -40.01 -22.45 1.40
CA GLU A 81 -41.21 -23.24 1.72
C GLU A 81 -42.52 -22.56 1.27
N LEU A 82 -42.59 -21.22 1.31
CA LEU A 82 -43.75 -20.44 0.85
C LEU A 82 -43.86 -20.44 -0.67
N ASN A 83 -42.73 -20.40 -1.39
CA ASN A 83 -42.71 -20.45 -2.85
C ASN A 83 -43.07 -21.85 -3.40
N ARG A 84 -42.61 -22.94 -2.75
CA ARG A 84 -42.97 -24.30 -3.18
C ARG A 84 -44.46 -24.63 -3.06
N LYS A 85 -45.21 -23.95 -2.20
CA LYS A 85 -46.66 -24.18 -2.00
C LYS A 85 -47.55 -23.40 -2.98
N GLY A 86 -46.98 -22.54 -3.82
CA GLY A 86 -47.73 -21.65 -4.72
C GLY A 86 -47.96 -22.16 -6.16
N GLU A 87 -47.33 -23.26 -6.58
CA GLU A 87 -47.40 -23.74 -7.96
C GLU A 87 -48.32 -24.97 -8.12
N GLY A 88 -49.63 -24.71 -8.23
CA GLY A 88 -50.62 -25.69 -8.64
C GLY A 88 -51.80 -25.02 -9.36
N LYS A 89 -51.85 -25.10 -10.70
CA LYS A 89 -52.91 -24.55 -11.55
C LYS A 89 -54.18 -25.42 -11.51
N ALA A 90 -55.35 -24.79 -11.27
CA ALA A 90 -56.64 -25.27 -11.81
C ALA A 90 -57.61 -24.08 -12.04
N LYS A 91 -58.50 -24.26 -13.05
CA LYS A 91 -59.33 -23.27 -13.77
C LYS A 91 -60.54 -22.72 -12.96
N THR A 92 -61.00 -21.53 -13.38
CA THR A 92 -62.17 -20.69 -13.01
C THR A 92 -63.54 -21.43 -13.00
N PRO A 93 -64.69 -20.90 -12.44
CA PRO A 93 -65.08 -19.48 -12.31
C PRO A 93 -65.79 -19.03 -11.00
N ALA A 94 -66.16 -17.75 -10.99
CA ALA A 94 -66.72 -16.92 -9.91
C ALA A 94 -67.95 -17.47 -9.16
N ALA A 95 -67.92 -17.31 -7.83
CA ALA A 95 -69.10 -17.23 -6.97
C ALA A 95 -68.83 -16.22 -5.83
N ALA A 96 -69.87 -15.50 -5.43
CA ALA A 96 -69.87 -14.40 -4.46
C ALA A 96 -69.31 -14.77 -3.07
N PRO A 97 -68.76 -13.81 -2.30
CA PRO A 97 -68.14 -14.10 -1.01
C PRO A 97 -69.21 -14.38 0.06
N SER A 98 -69.28 -15.62 0.55
CA SER A 98 -70.03 -15.98 1.76
C SER A 98 -69.13 -15.86 3.00
N GLU A 99 -69.62 -15.10 3.98
CA GLU A 99 -69.46 -15.12 5.46
C GLU A 99 -68.28 -15.81 6.19
N ARG A 100 -67.15 -16.10 5.55
CA ARG A 100 -65.95 -16.67 6.23
C ARG A 100 -64.76 -15.73 6.35
N MET A 101 -64.91 -14.43 6.09
CA MET A 101 -63.81 -13.45 6.20
C MET A 101 -63.81 -12.59 7.47
N ALA A 102 -64.79 -12.75 8.38
CA ALA A 102 -64.82 -12.03 9.64
C ALA A 102 -63.61 -12.30 10.58
N PRO A 103 -63.02 -13.51 10.67
CA PRO A 103 -61.87 -13.75 11.56
C PRO A 103 -60.52 -13.26 11.01
N VAL A 104 -60.45 -12.92 9.71
CA VAL A 104 -59.21 -12.50 9.04
C VAL A 104 -59.06 -10.99 9.07
N ALA A 105 -60.16 -10.23 8.97
CA ALA A 105 -60.15 -8.78 9.08
C ALA A 105 -59.77 -8.29 10.49
N THR A 106 -60.17 -8.99 11.55
CA THR A 106 -59.86 -8.64 12.95
C THR A 106 -58.40 -8.95 13.32
N ARG A 107 -57.79 -10.02 12.76
CA ARG A 107 -56.36 -10.31 12.95
C ARG A 107 -55.45 -9.40 12.13
N LEU A 108 -55.93 -8.91 10.98
CA LEU A 108 -55.22 -7.90 10.18
C LEU A 108 -55.27 -6.51 10.84
N SER A 109 -56.34 -6.15 11.55
CA SER A 109 -56.42 -4.90 12.31
C SER A 109 -55.60 -4.93 13.59
N GLU A 110 -55.56 -6.05 14.33
CA GLU A 110 -54.67 -6.23 15.49
C GLU A 110 -53.19 -6.28 15.08
N GLY A 111 -52.86 -6.95 13.97
CA GLY A 111 -51.53 -6.92 13.36
C GLY A 111 -51.13 -5.54 12.82
N ALA A 112 -52.10 -4.73 12.37
CA ALA A 112 -51.86 -3.36 11.95
C ALA A 112 -51.69 -2.37 13.13
N ILE A 113 -52.28 -2.66 14.29
CA ILE A 113 -52.11 -1.87 15.51
C ILE A 113 -50.77 -2.21 16.17
N LEU A 114 -50.43 -3.50 16.32
CA LEU A 114 -49.09 -3.96 16.74
C LEU A 114 -47.99 -3.55 15.75
N GLY A 115 -48.29 -3.57 14.45
CA GLY A 115 -47.39 -3.07 13.41
C GLY A 115 -47.17 -1.55 13.51
N LYS A 116 -48.17 -0.76 13.89
CA LYS A 116 -48.01 0.69 14.08
C LYS A 116 -47.22 1.05 15.32
N THR A 117 -47.41 0.37 16.45
CA THR A 117 -46.57 0.55 17.65
C THR A 117 -45.16 0.04 17.43
N THR A 118 -44.98 -1.10 16.76
CA THR A 118 -43.64 -1.62 16.43
C THR A 118 -42.92 -0.75 15.40
N VAL A 119 -43.63 -0.18 14.42
CA VAL A 119 -43.06 0.77 13.44
C VAL A 119 -42.82 2.15 14.05
N GLN A 120 -43.61 2.60 15.03
CA GLN A 120 -43.35 3.84 15.77
C GLN A 120 -42.20 3.68 16.76
N SER A 121 -42.09 2.54 17.45
CA SER A 121 -40.93 2.19 18.30
C SER A 121 -39.67 1.95 17.47
N ALA A 122 -39.78 1.34 16.28
CA ALA A 122 -38.69 1.23 15.33
C ALA A 122 -38.35 2.57 14.68
N ARG A 123 -39.31 3.50 14.50
CA ARG A 123 -39.05 4.88 14.07
C ARG A 123 -38.46 5.75 15.17
N ALA A 124 -38.79 5.50 16.44
CA ALA A 124 -38.19 6.18 17.59
C ALA A 124 -36.78 5.65 17.83
N ALA A 125 -36.57 4.33 17.80
CA ALA A 125 -35.25 3.72 17.82
C ALA A 125 -34.42 4.07 16.58
N ALA A 126 -35.04 4.17 15.39
CA ALA A 126 -34.36 4.68 14.21
C ALA A 126 -34.09 6.18 14.32
N ARG A 127 -34.96 7.00 14.93
CA ARG A 127 -34.68 8.43 15.18
C ARG A 127 -33.55 8.64 16.18
N ASP A 128 -33.46 7.81 17.21
CA ASP A 128 -32.34 7.81 18.15
C ASP A 128 -31.05 7.24 17.51
N LEU A 129 -31.16 6.41 16.46
CA LEU A 129 -30.07 6.01 15.56
C LEU A 129 -29.79 7.02 14.43
N ILE A 130 -30.57 8.12 14.31
CA ILE A 130 -30.39 9.22 13.34
C ILE A 130 -30.04 10.51 14.09
N SER A 131 -29.29 10.41 15.20
CA SER A 131 -28.30 11.46 15.39
C SER A 131 -27.23 11.21 14.33
N PRO A 132 -26.93 12.15 13.41
CA PRO A 132 -25.72 12.00 12.61
C PRO A 132 -24.58 11.74 13.61
N PRO A 133 -23.73 10.72 13.37
CA PRO A 133 -22.63 10.45 14.28
C PRO A 133 -21.91 11.79 14.53
N PRO A 134 -21.49 12.08 15.77
CA PRO A 134 -20.80 13.33 16.06
C PRO A 134 -19.66 13.45 15.05
N THR A 135 -19.65 14.56 14.33
CA THR A 135 -18.63 14.87 13.32
C THR A 135 -17.25 14.76 13.96
N PHE A 136 -16.20 14.54 13.17
CA PHE A 136 -14.83 14.55 13.69
C PHE A 136 -14.60 15.74 14.64
N ALA A 137 -15.06 16.94 14.26
CA ALA A 137 -15.02 18.15 15.07
C ALA A 137 -15.64 18.02 16.48
N ALA A 138 -16.72 17.27 16.62
CA ALA A 138 -17.36 17.04 17.91
C ALA A 138 -16.58 16.07 18.82
N ARG A 139 -15.67 15.28 18.25
CA ARG A 139 -14.83 14.30 18.97
C ARG A 139 -13.41 14.81 19.21
N ALA A 140 -12.92 15.66 18.31
CA ALA A 140 -11.58 16.20 18.31
C ALA A 140 -11.32 17.03 19.57
N ARG A 141 -10.29 16.67 20.32
CA ARG A 141 -9.76 17.51 21.39
C ARG A 141 -8.72 18.45 20.78
N LEU A 142 -8.79 19.72 21.11
CA LEU A 142 -7.83 20.72 20.65
C LEU A 142 -6.96 21.17 21.81
N LEU A 143 -5.67 21.29 21.55
CA LEU A 143 -4.68 21.87 22.43
C LEU A 143 -4.78 23.40 22.42
N ASP A 144 -4.25 24.04 23.45
CA ASP A 144 -4.20 25.50 23.53
C ASP A 144 -3.29 26.12 22.46
N GLN A 145 -2.22 25.43 22.07
CA GLN A 145 -1.22 25.93 21.12
C GLN A 145 -1.00 24.94 19.95
N PRO A 146 -0.74 25.46 18.73
CA PRO A 146 -0.44 24.63 17.56
C PRO A 146 0.95 24.01 17.66
N ARG A 147 1.11 22.79 17.13
CA ARG A 147 2.37 22.02 17.09
C ARG A 147 3.11 22.14 15.74
N SER A 148 2.87 23.22 15.00
CA SER A 148 3.37 23.45 13.64
C SER A 148 4.78 24.05 13.62
N THR A 149 5.47 23.94 12.49
CA THR A 149 6.83 24.48 12.30
C THR A 149 6.86 25.95 11.88
N LEU A 150 5.72 26.55 11.53
CA LEU A 150 5.65 27.92 11.00
C LEU A 150 6.25 28.98 11.93
N ASP A 151 6.20 28.75 13.24
CA ASP A 151 6.63 29.71 14.26
C ASP A 151 8.04 29.41 14.82
N ILE A 152 8.76 28.44 14.24
CA ILE A 152 10.04 27.96 14.76
C ILE A 152 11.18 28.43 13.85
N PRO A 153 12.07 29.35 14.27
CA PRO A 153 13.19 29.82 13.46
C PRO A 153 14.11 28.69 12.96
N GLN A 154 14.30 27.66 13.79
CA GLN A 154 15.11 26.47 13.48
C GLN A 154 14.45 25.56 12.43
N ALA A 155 13.16 25.76 12.08
CA ALA A 155 12.46 24.91 11.12
C ALA A 155 13.03 24.96 9.70
N ARG A 156 13.88 25.96 9.41
CA ARG A 156 14.58 26.12 8.13
C ARG A 156 15.96 25.47 8.09
N LEU A 157 16.45 24.98 9.23
CA LEU A 157 17.72 24.24 9.28
C LEU A 157 17.47 22.78 8.90
N PRO A 158 18.47 22.10 8.31
CA PRO A 158 18.41 20.66 8.09
C PRO A 158 18.12 19.89 9.37
N VAL A 159 17.21 18.92 9.31
CA VAL A 159 16.85 18.05 10.46
C VAL A 159 17.83 16.90 10.65
N GLN A 160 18.65 16.64 9.62
CA GLN A 160 19.64 15.59 9.58
C GLN A 160 20.95 16.17 9.07
N SER A 161 22.05 15.82 9.72
CA SER A 161 23.40 16.10 9.25
C SER A 161 23.94 14.87 8.53
N LEU A 162 24.66 15.10 7.43
CA LEU A 162 25.37 14.05 6.72
C LEU A 162 26.82 14.01 7.23
N ASP A 163 27.03 13.22 8.27
CA ASP A 163 28.29 13.07 8.99
C ASP A 163 28.69 11.60 9.13
N GLN A 164 29.86 11.33 9.74
CA GLN A 164 30.35 9.97 9.94
C GLN A 164 29.37 9.14 10.77
N THR A 165 28.71 9.73 11.75
CA THR A 165 27.73 9.02 12.58
C THR A 165 26.51 8.56 11.78
N PHE A 166 26.07 9.33 10.76
CA PHE A 166 25.06 8.85 9.83
C PHE A 166 25.56 7.69 8.96
N CYS A 167 26.80 7.77 8.48
CA CYS A 167 27.41 6.70 7.68
C CYS A 167 27.52 5.38 8.46
N GLU A 168 27.97 5.45 9.72
CA GLU A 168 28.00 4.31 10.66
C GLU A 168 26.59 3.73 10.89
N ARG A 169 25.55 4.58 10.95
CA ARG A 169 24.16 4.11 11.05
C ARG A 169 23.69 3.40 9.79
N ILE A 170 24.07 3.88 8.60
CA ILE A 170 23.72 3.20 7.34
C ILE A 170 24.35 1.82 7.32
N GLU A 171 25.65 1.73 7.57
CA GLU A 171 26.39 0.46 7.57
C GLU A 171 25.82 -0.51 8.62
N GLY A 172 25.54 -0.03 9.83
CA GLY A 172 24.97 -0.84 10.91
C GLY A 172 23.49 -1.23 10.75
N SER A 173 22.79 -0.66 9.76
CA SER A 173 21.34 -0.90 9.56
C SER A 173 21.01 -2.10 8.67
N GLY A 174 22.03 -2.71 8.04
CA GLY A 174 21.86 -3.89 7.18
C GLY A 174 20.77 -3.71 6.13
N TRP A 175 19.96 -4.75 5.94
CA TRP A 175 18.88 -4.73 4.94
C TRP A 175 17.79 -3.69 5.22
N GLN A 176 17.57 -3.27 6.47
CA GLN A 176 16.51 -2.29 6.75
C GLN A 176 16.90 -0.91 6.22
N GLY A 177 18.19 -0.57 6.25
CA GLY A 177 18.68 0.72 5.78
C GLY A 177 18.35 1.88 6.72
N GLN A 178 18.81 3.06 6.33
CA GLN A 178 18.53 4.34 6.99
C GLN A 178 17.97 5.33 5.97
N SER A 179 16.92 6.05 6.34
CA SER A 179 16.40 7.10 5.48
C SER A 179 17.29 8.35 5.51
N LEU A 180 17.79 8.73 4.35
CA LEU A 180 18.40 10.02 4.08
C LEU A 180 17.29 11.01 3.73
N LEU A 181 17.09 12.00 4.60
CA LEU A 181 15.99 12.95 4.47
C LEU A 181 16.42 14.14 3.60
N VAL A 182 15.79 14.27 2.44
CA VAL A 182 16.14 15.25 1.40
C VAL A 182 14.97 16.19 1.08
N SER A 183 15.28 17.44 0.73
CA SER A 183 14.30 18.40 0.22
C SER A 183 14.24 18.35 -1.31
N GLY A 184 13.12 18.80 -1.86
CA GLY A 184 12.84 18.80 -3.30
C GLY A 184 11.68 17.88 -3.65
N GLU A 185 11.79 17.19 -4.78
CA GLU A 185 10.71 16.47 -5.45
C GLU A 185 10.83 14.94 -5.29
N VAL A 186 11.14 14.52 -4.06
CA VAL A 186 11.21 13.12 -3.63
C VAL A 186 10.01 12.81 -2.74
N GLU A 187 9.28 11.73 -3.02
CA GLU A 187 8.18 11.25 -2.20
C GLU A 187 8.63 11.11 -0.74
N ASP A 188 7.81 11.59 0.20
CA ASP A 188 8.08 11.54 1.64
C ASP A 188 9.40 12.19 2.09
N CYS A 189 10.03 12.99 1.23
CA CYS A 189 11.34 13.60 1.48
C CYS A 189 12.42 12.57 1.83
N ALA A 190 12.35 11.34 1.33
CA ALA A 190 13.23 10.26 1.78
C ALA A 190 13.81 9.42 0.65
N LEU A 191 15.12 9.20 0.76
CA LEU A 191 15.85 8.17 0.02
C LEU A 191 16.33 7.13 1.04
N LEU A 192 15.96 5.87 0.86
CA LEU A 192 16.44 4.81 1.71
C LEU A 192 17.88 4.45 1.31
N ALA A 193 18.80 4.53 2.28
CA ALA A 193 20.20 4.19 2.12
C ALA A 193 20.52 2.84 2.77
N TRP A 194 21.28 1.98 2.10
CA TRP A 194 21.78 0.73 2.69
C TRP A 194 23.11 0.31 2.06
N VAL A 195 23.78 -0.64 2.72
CA VAL A 195 25.06 -1.19 2.26
C VAL A 195 24.88 -2.65 1.91
N GLU A 196 25.43 -3.03 0.76
CA GLU A 196 25.55 -4.42 0.33
C GLU A 196 27.01 -4.86 0.41
N HIS A 197 27.24 -6.09 0.89
CA HIS A 197 28.57 -6.69 1.00
C HIS A 197 28.75 -7.72 -0.11
N GLY A 198 29.56 -7.40 -1.12
CA GLY A 198 29.88 -8.29 -2.25
C GLY A 198 31.32 -8.78 -2.23
N GLU A 199 31.65 -9.70 -3.14
CA GLU A 199 33.03 -10.20 -3.30
C GLU A 199 34.03 -9.10 -3.65
N LYS A 200 33.53 -8.04 -4.31
CA LYS A 200 34.31 -6.88 -4.76
C LYS A 200 34.41 -5.75 -3.72
N GLY A 201 33.86 -5.93 -2.53
CA GLY A 201 33.83 -4.91 -1.48
C GLY A 201 32.42 -4.43 -1.14
N LEU A 202 32.34 -3.23 -0.56
CA LEU A 202 31.07 -2.63 -0.16
C LEU A 202 30.44 -1.88 -1.34
N SER A 203 29.12 -1.89 -1.38
CA SER A 203 28.37 -1.02 -2.27
C SER A 203 27.33 -0.24 -1.46
N LEU A 204 27.34 1.08 -1.61
CA LEU A 204 26.35 1.96 -1.01
C LEU A 204 25.24 2.20 -2.03
N HIS A 205 24.00 2.01 -1.58
CA HIS A 205 22.80 2.17 -2.39
C HIS A 205 21.92 3.27 -1.81
N LEU A 206 21.28 4.04 -2.69
CA LEU A 206 20.16 4.93 -2.36
C LEU A 206 18.98 4.57 -3.25
N ARG A 207 17.78 4.41 -2.67
CA ARG A 207 16.53 4.25 -3.42
C ARG A 207 15.48 5.24 -2.97
N GLY A 208 14.73 5.78 -3.91
CA GLY A 208 13.60 6.65 -3.63
C GLY A 208 12.54 6.59 -4.72
N TYR A 209 11.44 7.28 -4.46
CA TYR A 209 10.39 7.52 -5.45
C TYR A 209 10.25 9.02 -5.65
N LEU A 210 10.12 9.45 -6.89
CA LEU A 210 10.00 10.85 -7.25
C LEU A 210 8.53 11.28 -7.25
N THR A 211 8.24 12.53 -6.90
CA THR A 211 6.91 13.12 -7.14
C THR A 211 6.64 13.20 -8.65
N GLU A 212 5.42 13.55 -9.07
CA GLU A 212 5.15 13.78 -10.51
C GLU A 212 6.02 14.89 -11.09
N GLU A 213 6.29 15.94 -10.32
CA GLU A 213 7.22 17.00 -10.72
C GLU A 213 8.67 16.51 -10.75
N GLY A 214 9.09 15.74 -9.75
CA GLY A 214 10.43 15.15 -9.72
C GLY A 214 10.68 14.21 -10.89
N ASP A 215 9.68 13.41 -11.24
CA ASP A 215 9.70 12.54 -12.42
C ASP A 215 9.83 13.36 -13.72
N ARG A 216 9.06 14.44 -13.88
CA ARG A 216 9.22 15.37 -15.03
C ARG A 216 10.63 15.95 -15.11
N ARG A 217 11.19 16.43 -13.99
CA ARG A 217 12.55 16.99 -13.93
C ARG A 217 13.62 15.95 -14.26
N MET A 218 13.49 14.74 -13.73
CA MET A 218 14.40 13.63 -14.00
C MET A 218 14.35 13.23 -15.49
N GLN A 219 13.16 13.08 -16.07
CA GLN A 219 13.02 12.78 -17.50
C GLN A 219 13.65 13.86 -18.38
N ALA A 220 13.47 15.14 -18.04
CA ALA A 220 14.07 16.25 -18.77
C ALA A 220 15.60 16.23 -18.67
N TRP A 221 16.14 15.97 -17.48
CA TRP A 221 17.58 15.84 -17.25
C TRP A 221 18.16 14.66 -18.04
N ILE A 222 17.57 13.47 -17.94
CA ILE A 222 17.98 12.27 -18.69
C ILE A 222 17.98 12.51 -20.19
N SER A 223 16.94 13.17 -20.71
CA SER A 223 16.84 13.49 -22.15
C SER A 223 17.97 14.41 -22.64
N ALA A 224 18.61 15.16 -21.74
CA ALA A 224 19.76 16.00 -22.03
C ALA A 224 21.12 15.29 -21.84
N GLN A 225 21.14 14.06 -21.30
CA GLN A 225 22.36 13.29 -21.09
C GLN A 225 22.59 12.30 -22.25
N PRO A 226 23.58 12.51 -23.13
CA PRO A 226 23.86 11.59 -24.24
C PRO A 226 24.40 10.23 -23.76
N GLU A 227 24.86 10.15 -22.53
CA GLU A 227 25.50 8.98 -21.92
C GLU A 227 24.48 8.05 -21.24
N VAL A 228 23.24 8.51 -21.04
CA VAL A 228 22.18 7.71 -20.45
C VAL A 228 21.56 6.84 -21.53
N SER A 229 21.59 5.53 -21.30
CA SER A 229 20.99 4.55 -22.22
C SER A 229 19.58 4.19 -21.77
N SER A 230 18.61 4.26 -22.69
CA SER A 230 17.30 3.64 -22.44
C SER A 230 17.43 2.13 -22.65
N ARG A 231 16.99 1.35 -21.67
CA ARG A 231 16.97 -0.11 -21.73
C ARG A 231 15.55 -0.62 -21.65
N HIS A 232 15.30 -1.67 -22.42
CA HIS A 232 14.11 -2.50 -22.29
C HIS A 232 14.63 -3.86 -21.84
N SER A 233 14.50 -4.20 -20.56
CA SER A 233 14.95 -5.49 -20.07
C SER A 233 14.09 -6.02 -18.93
N GLU A 234 14.33 -7.28 -18.62
CA GLU A 234 14.01 -7.85 -17.32
C GLU A 234 14.97 -7.21 -16.29
N LEU A 235 14.45 -6.89 -15.11
CA LEU A 235 15.20 -6.47 -13.94
C LEU A 235 16.03 -7.67 -13.55
N GLU A 236 17.32 -7.59 -13.83
CA GLU A 236 18.31 -8.47 -13.25
C GLU A 236 18.50 -8.02 -11.81
N THR A 237 17.86 -8.71 -10.88
CA THR A 237 18.16 -8.54 -9.46
C THR A 237 18.99 -9.73 -9.05
N PRO A 238 20.29 -9.55 -8.72
CA PRO A 238 21.04 -10.63 -8.10
C PRO A 238 20.26 -11.08 -6.87
N ARG A 239 20.18 -12.39 -6.69
CA ARG A 239 19.50 -12.99 -5.55
C ARG A 239 20.35 -12.66 -4.34
N LEU A 240 19.99 -11.59 -3.63
CA LEU A 240 20.65 -11.24 -2.40
C LEU A 240 20.33 -12.30 -1.35
N HIS A 241 21.36 -12.86 -0.71
CA HIS A 241 21.18 -13.71 0.46
C HIS A 241 21.27 -12.86 1.70
N MET A 242 20.24 -12.94 2.54
CA MET A 242 20.28 -12.29 3.84
C MET A 242 20.89 -13.24 4.86
N ASP A 243 22.14 -12.98 5.23
CA ASP A 243 22.83 -13.70 6.28
C ASP A 243 22.83 -12.85 7.54
N ARG A 244 22.00 -13.23 8.52
CA ARG A 244 21.84 -12.49 9.79
C ARG A 244 21.55 -10.99 9.57
N GLY A 245 20.62 -10.69 8.68
CA GLY A 245 20.22 -9.31 8.34
C GLY A 245 21.18 -8.50 7.49
N LEU A 246 22.36 -9.03 7.17
CA LEU A 246 23.27 -8.40 6.22
C LEU A 246 22.94 -8.88 4.81
N LEU A 247 22.88 -7.93 3.87
CA LEU A 247 22.70 -8.22 2.45
C LEU A 247 24.04 -8.66 1.87
N ARG A 248 24.05 -9.89 1.33
CA ARG A 248 25.18 -10.45 0.60
C ARG A 248 24.77 -10.77 -0.82
N GLU A 249 25.68 -10.50 -1.75
CA GLU A 249 25.53 -10.93 -3.14
C GLU A 249 25.39 -12.46 -3.19
N GLY A 250 24.42 -12.98 -3.95
CA GLY A 250 24.22 -14.41 -4.13
C GLY A 250 24.55 -14.87 -5.55
N GLU A 251 24.66 -16.19 -5.72
CA GLU A 251 25.15 -16.82 -6.97
C GLU A 251 24.11 -16.84 -8.10
N GLU A 252 22.82 -16.69 -7.79
CA GLU A 252 21.73 -16.71 -8.77
C GLU A 252 21.24 -15.28 -9.08
N THR A 253 20.88 -14.99 -10.33
CA THR A 253 20.19 -13.74 -10.68
C THR A 253 18.71 -14.02 -10.94
N LEU A 254 17.84 -13.26 -10.28
CA LEU A 254 16.41 -13.28 -10.55
C LEU A 254 16.08 -12.27 -11.66
N TYR A 255 15.24 -12.69 -12.60
CA TYR A 255 14.80 -11.88 -13.72
C TYR A 255 13.32 -11.52 -13.55
N PHE A 256 13.01 -10.22 -13.46
CA PHE A 256 11.63 -9.75 -13.35
C PHE A 256 11.30 -8.71 -14.42
N PRO A 257 10.20 -8.84 -15.18
CA PRO A 257 9.87 -7.81 -16.17
C PRO A 257 9.56 -6.48 -15.47
N VAL A 258 10.42 -5.48 -15.69
CA VAL A 258 10.26 -4.08 -15.22
C VAL A 258 10.02 -3.10 -16.37
N GLY A 259 9.97 -3.56 -17.62
CA GLY A 259 9.72 -2.70 -18.77
C GLY A 259 10.82 -1.66 -18.98
N GLN A 260 10.47 -0.54 -19.64
CA GLN A 260 11.41 0.51 -20.01
C GLN A 260 11.97 1.24 -18.79
N HIS A 261 13.29 1.23 -18.62
CA HIS A 261 13.98 2.06 -17.63
C HIS A 261 15.22 2.70 -18.27
N PHE A 262 15.83 3.62 -17.53
CA PHE A 262 17.06 4.28 -17.92
C PHE A 262 18.18 3.85 -17.01
N GLU A 263 19.33 3.55 -17.60
CA GLU A 263 20.55 3.22 -16.88
C GLU A 263 21.70 4.11 -17.31
N LEU A 264 22.42 4.60 -16.31
CA LEU A 264 23.72 5.25 -16.45
C LEU A 264 24.71 4.45 -15.61
N GLN A 265 25.82 4.06 -16.22
CA GLN A 265 26.96 3.50 -15.52
C GLN A 265 28.21 4.24 -15.97
N ASP A 266 29.04 4.68 -15.02
CA ASP A 266 30.31 5.32 -15.32
C ASP A 266 31.51 4.39 -15.11
N ALA A 267 32.69 4.83 -15.52
CA ALA A 267 33.94 4.07 -15.36
C ALA A 267 34.37 3.92 -13.89
N GLY A 268 33.85 4.74 -12.99
CA GLY A 268 34.07 4.67 -11.55
C GLY A 268 33.13 3.70 -10.83
N GLY A 269 32.29 2.97 -11.58
CA GLY A 269 31.34 2.01 -11.04
C GLY A 269 30.06 2.65 -10.48
N PHE A 270 29.89 3.96 -10.59
CA PHE A 270 28.62 4.60 -10.23
C PHE A 270 27.52 4.07 -11.16
N GLY A 271 26.37 3.73 -10.56
CA GLY A 271 25.18 3.28 -11.26
C GLY A 271 23.98 4.15 -10.91
N LEU A 272 23.20 4.55 -11.91
CA LEU A 272 21.86 5.12 -11.76
C LEU A 272 20.88 4.26 -12.55
N ARG A 273 19.78 3.89 -11.91
CA ARG A 273 18.61 3.27 -12.53
C ARG A 273 17.38 4.12 -12.26
N TYR A 274 16.60 4.39 -13.30
CA TYR A 274 15.39 5.18 -13.21
C TYR A 274 14.24 4.60 -14.03
N SER A 275 13.08 4.45 -13.38
CA SER A 275 11.87 3.90 -13.98
C SER A 275 10.81 5.01 -14.15
N PRO A 276 10.62 5.57 -15.35
CA PRO A 276 9.75 6.73 -15.56
C PRO A 276 8.27 6.44 -15.32
N ARG A 277 7.52 7.44 -14.84
CA ARG A 277 6.05 7.39 -14.82
C ARG A 277 5.50 7.45 -16.25
N VAL A 278 4.45 6.67 -16.50
CA VAL A 278 3.77 6.63 -17.79
C VAL A 278 2.38 7.24 -17.65
N PRO A 279 2.13 8.43 -18.24
CA PRO A 279 0.81 9.05 -18.22
C PRO A 279 -0.28 8.11 -18.78
N GLY A 280 -1.38 7.98 -18.05
CA GLY A 280 -2.51 7.13 -18.47
C GLY A 280 -2.21 5.63 -18.42
N TYR A 281 -1.25 5.20 -17.60
CA TYR A 281 -0.88 3.79 -17.44
C TYR A 281 -2.11 2.88 -17.24
N VAL A 282 -2.20 1.83 -18.07
CA VAL A 282 -3.23 0.80 -17.94
C VAL A 282 -2.54 -0.53 -17.59
N PRO A 283 -2.92 -1.20 -16.48
CA PRO A 283 -2.31 -2.47 -16.02
C PRO A 283 -2.43 -3.69 -16.96
N SER A 284 -2.81 -3.49 -18.22
CA SER A 284 -3.09 -4.53 -19.22
C SER A 284 -2.09 -4.58 -20.36
N ASP A 285 -0.94 -3.87 -20.30
CA ASP A 285 0.05 -3.91 -21.38
C ASP A 285 0.70 -5.31 -21.47
N ALA A 286 0.08 -6.20 -22.24
CA ALA A 286 0.58 -7.56 -22.47
C ALA A 286 1.99 -7.59 -23.12
N ARG A 287 2.50 -6.43 -23.55
CA ARG A 287 3.81 -6.24 -24.19
C ARG A 287 4.94 -5.90 -23.22
N GLY A 288 4.65 -5.59 -21.95
CA GLY A 288 5.68 -5.31 -20.94
C GLY A 288 6.61 -4.14 -21.30
N THR A 289 6.10 -3.15 -22.04
CA THR A 289 6.91 -2.02 -22.52
C THR A 289 7.04 -0.93 -21.47
N SER A 290 6.00 -0.72 -20.66
CA SER A 290 6.02 0.29 -19.60
C SER A 290 6.50 -0.30 -18.27
N PRO A 291 7.09 0.52 -17.37
CA PRO A 291 7.32 0.09 -16.02
C PRO A 291 6.05 -0.33 -15.28
N PRO A 292 6.09 -1.42 -14.50
CA PRO A 292 5.03 -1.75 -13.56
C PRO A 292 4.71 -0.54 -12.67
N ALA A 293 3.42 -0.32 -12.36
CA ALA A 293 2.98 0.81 -11.54
C ALA A 293 3.73 0.92 -10.19
N SER A 294 4.14 -0.20 -9.61
CA SER A 294 4.90 -0.28 -8.35
C SER A 294 6.32 0.29 -8.40
N VAL A 295 6.93 0.43 -9.58
CA VAL A 295 8.28 0.97 -9.76
C VAL A 295 8.30 2.28 -10.55
N GLN A 296 7.15 2.78 -10.99
CA GLN A 296 7.09 4.06 -11.67
C GLN A 296 7.50 5.21 -10.75
N GLY A 297 8.33 6.11 -11.27
CA GLY A 297 8.99 7.17 -10.52
C GLY A 297 10.11 6.69 -9.61
N MET A 298 10.47 5.41 -9.61
CA MET A 298 11.56 4.90 -8.78
C MET A 298 12.90 5.34 -9.34
N VAL A 299 13.78 5.81 -8.46
CA VAL A 299 15.20 6.02 -8.74
C VAL A 299 16.03 5.19 -7.76
N GLU A 300 17.09 4.58 -8.29
CA GLU A 300 18.08 3.84 -7.51
C GLU A 300 19.48 4.23 -7.96
N LEU A 301 20.34 4.50 -6.99
CA LEU A 301 21.71 4.93 -7.19
C LEU A 301 22.62 3.97 -6.44
N GLN A 302 23.76 3.62 -7.03
CA GLN A 302 24.72 2.68 -6.47
C GLN A 302 26.13 3.22 -6.65
N LEU A 303 26.97 3.07 -5.63
CA LEU A 303 28.37 3.44 -5.67
C LEU A 303 29.22 2.39 -4.94
N PRO A 304 30.18 1.73 -5.60
CA PRO A 304 31.17 0.89 -4.95
C PRO A 304 32.13 1.76 -4.14
N LEU A 305 32.39 1.39 -2.89
CA LEU A 305 33.28 2.11 -1.99
C LEU A 305 34.08 1.12 -1.13
N ASP A 306 35.27 1.53 -0.70
CA ASP A 306 36.06 0.77 0.28
C ASP A 306 35.49 0.92 1.70
N GLU A 307 34.99 2.12 2.01
CA GLU A 307 34.30 2.45 3.26
C GLU A 307 33.12 3.40 3.01
N VAL A 308 32.14 3.42 3.91
CA VAL A 308 31.00 4.34 3.81
C VAL A 308 31.35 5.65 4.51
N ASP A 309 31.49 6.72 3.72
CA ASP A 309 31.84 8.04 4.22
C ASP A 309 30.86 9.13 3.71
N PRO A 310 30.86 10.34 4.32
CA PRO A 310 29.96 11.42 3.92
C PRO A 310 30.17 11.89 2.46
N GLU A 311 31.38 11.79 1.92
CA GLU A 311 31.68 12.23 0.54
C GLU A 311 31.05 11.28 -0.47
N GLY A 312 31.10 9.97 -0.23
CA GLY A 312 30.44 8.94 -1.02
C GLY A 312 28.92 9.12 -1.06
N VAL A 313 28.29 9.42 0.07
CA VAL A 313 26.85 9.74 0.09
C VAL A 313 26.54 11.02 -0.69
N GLN A 314 27.38 12.06 -0.57
CA GLN A 314 27.20 13.30 -1.34
C GLN A 314 27.32 13.07 -2.85
N ARG A 315 28.29 12.26 -3.28
CA ARG A 315 28.48 11.87 -4.68
C ARG A 315 27.26 11.14 -5.24
N LEU A 316 26.68 10.21 -4.49
CA LEU A 316 25.45 9.52 -4.89
C LEU A 316 24.28 10.48 -5.13
N LEU A 317 24.19 11.58 -4.38
CA LEU A 317 23.12 12.58 -4.55
C LEU A 317 23.31 13.51 -5.76
N GLU A 318 24.51 13.58 -6.36
CA GLU A 318 24.82 14.58 -7.40
C GLU A 318 23.88 14.52 -8.61
N PRO A 319 23.51 13.35 -9.17
CA PRO A 319 22.58 13.30 -10.30
C PRO A 319 21.17 13.79 -9.94
N LEU A 320 20.72 13.53 -8.70
CA LEU A 320 19.43 14.05 -8.22
C LEU A 320 19.47 15.57 -8.01
N ARG A 321 20.62 16.12 -7.59
CA ARG A 321 20.81 17.57 -7.48
C ARG A 321 20.91 18.23 -8.87
N ALA A 322 21.66 17.62 -9.79
CA ALA A 322 21.86 18.12 -11.14
C ALA A 322 20.56 18.11 -11.96
N SER A 323 19.67 17.14 -11.71
CA SER A 323 18.33 17.12 -12.29
C SER A 323 17.35 18.09 -11.64
N GLY A 324 17.73 18.74 -10.52
CA GLY A 324 16.83 19.62 -9.76
C GLY A 324 15.74 18.86 -8.99
N VAL A 325 15.89 17.54 -8.82
CA VAL A 325 15.00 16.70 -8.01
C VAL A 325 15.30 16.86 -6.52
N VAL A 326 16.58 16.96 -6.15
CA VAL A 326 17.01 17.19 -4.77
C VAL A 326 17.59 18.60 -4.66
N GLU A 327 17.04 19.39 -3.74
CA GLU A 327 17.52 20.77 -3.48
C GLU A 327 18.54 20.81 -2.33
N GLY A 328 18.52 19.81 -1.45
CA GLY A 328 19.40 19.72 -0.29
C GLY A 328 18.89 18.70 0.73
N MET A 329 19.37 18.81 1.97
CA MET A 329 18.82 18.05 3.10
C MET A 329 17.44 18.59 3.49
N ALA A 330 16.57 17.72 4.02
CA ALA A 330 15.23 18.12 4.44
C ALA A 330 15.28 19.05 5.67
N THR A 331 14.42 20.06 5.67
CA THR A 331 14.15 20.92 6.83
C THR A 331 12.88 20.45 7.55
N SER A 332 12.58 21.02 8.72
CA SER A 332 11.32 20.67 9.41
C SER A 332 10.09 21.06 8.60
N GLN A 333 10.19 22.14 7.81
CA GLN A 333 9.10 22.57 6.91
C GLN A 333 8.88 21.57 5.77
N ASP A 334 9.93 20.95 5.25
CA ASP A 334 9.80 19.91 4.22
C ASP A 334 9.02 18.71 4.76
N LEU A 335 9.39 18.25 5.96
CA LEU A 335 8.73 17.12 6.62
C LEU A 335 7.28 17.43 7.00
N GLU A 336 6.97 18.63 7.50
CA GLU A 336 5.58 19.03 7.78
C GLU A 336 4.74 19.12 6.52
N LEU A 337 5.31 19.62 5.42
CA LEU A 337 4.61 19.65 4.14
C LEU A 337 4.33 18.24 3.62
N ALA A 338 5.32 17.33 3.65
CA ALA A 338 5.15 15.93 3.27
C ALA A 338 4.09 15.23 4.14
N TYR A 339 4.13 15.47 5.45
CA TYR A 339 3.12 14.99 6.39
C TYR A 339 1.71 15.44 6.01
N LEU A 340 1.50 16.74 5.80
CA LEU A 340 0.20 17.31 5.44
C LEU A 340 -0.31 16.81 4.08
N GLN A 341 0.57 16.64 3.10
CA GLN A 341 0.22 16.02 1.81
C GLN A 341 -0.24 14.57 2.01
N ARG A 342 0.44 13.81 2.86
CA ARG A 342 0.05 12.43 3.18
C ARG A 342 -1.29 12.38 3.89
N MET A 343 -1.52 13.27 4.87
CA MET A 343 -2.81 13.40 5.56
C MET A 343 -3.95 13.72 4.58
N SER A 344 -3.71 14.63 3.66
CA SER A 344 -4.67 15.02 2.61
C SER A 344 -5.07 13.83 1.75
N ARG A 345 -4.09 13.07 1.23
CA ARG A 345 -4.33 11.85 0.46
C ARG A 345 -5.06 10.78 1.28
N ALA A 346 -4.71 10.66 2.56
CA ALA A 346 -5.29 9.65 3.44
C ALA A 346 -6.75 9.99 3.82
N LEU A 347 -7.11 11.27 3.84
CA LEU A 347 -8.48 11.77 4.07
C LEU A 347 -9.28 11.95 2.78
N GLY A 348 -8.65 11.83 1.60
CA GLY A 348 -9.29 12.12 0.32
C GLY A 348 -9.65 13.60 0.14
N VAL A 349 -8.86 14.50 0.76
CA VAL A 349 -9.04 15.94 0.66
C VAL A 349 -8.15 16.46 -0.46
N GLU A 350 -8.76 17.00 -1.50
CA GLU A 350 -8.05 17.78 -2.52
C GLU A 350 -7.55 19.07 -1.88
N THR A 351 -6.24 19.19 -1.68
CA THR A 351 -5.66 20.44 -1.19
C THR A 351 -5.20 21.29 -2.36
N ARG A 352 -5.42 22.59 -2.24
CA ARG A 352 -4.96 23.57 -3.24
C ARG A 352 -3.43 23.58 -3.38
N VAL A 353 -2.73 23.10 -2.35
CA VAL A 353 -1.27 22.93 -2.29
C VAL A 353 -0.74 21.86 -3.23
N LEU A 354 -1.55 20.83 -3.54
CA LEU A 354 -1.20 19.80 -4.52
C LEU A 354 -1.40 20.29 -5.97
N GLN A 355 -2.11 21.41 -6.17
CA GLN A 355 -2.42 22.00 -7.48
C GLN A 355 -1.62 23.28 -7.77
N ALA A 356 -0.89 23.82 -6.80
CA ALA A 356 -0.16 25.07 -6.95
C ALA A 356 1.18 24.85 -7.67
N ASP A 357 1.28 25.31 -8.92
CA ASP A 357 2.55 25.49 -9.62
C ASP A 357 3.29 26.72 -9.08
N GLY A 358 4.55 26.53 -8.65
CA GLY A 358 5.53 27.60 -8.52
C GLY A 358 5.58 28.40 -7.21
N ALA A 359 6.82 28.79 -6.87
CA ALA A 359 7.31 29.93 -6.07
C ALA A 359 6.73 30.28 -4.68
N ALA A 360 5.63 29.69 -4.22
CA ALA A 360 5.09 29.95 -2.87
C ALA A 360 6.08 29.45 -1.82
N ALA A 361 6.37 30.29 -0.81
CA ALA A 361 7.28 29.90 0.26
C ALA A 361 6.74 28.67 1.01
N LYS A 362 7.59 27.71 1.41
CA LYS A 362 7.18 26.46 2.09
C LYS A 362 6.18 26.69 3.23
N GLY A 363 6.35 27.77 3.99
CA GLY A 363 5.43 28.15 5.06
C GLY A 363 4.01 28.49 4.60
N GLU A 364 3.84 29.14 3.44
CA GLU A 364 2.52 29.43 2.87
C GLU A 364 1.81 28.14 2.46
N ARG A 365 2.55 27.19 1.88
CA ARG A 365 2.04 25.87 1.51
C ARG A 365 1.58 25.08 2.74
N ILE A 366 2.37 25.07 3.81
CA ILE A 366 1.98 24.45 5.09
C ILE A 366 0.70 25.09 5.64
N LEU A 367 0.64 26.43 5.67
CA LEU A 367 -0.54 27.14 6.17
C LEU A 367 -1.79 26.80 5.36
N GLN A 368 -1.68 26.78 4.02
CA GLN A 368 -2.79 26.45 3.14
C GLN A 368 -3.26 25.00 3.32
N ALA A 369 -2.33 24.04 3.40
CA ALA A 369 -2.69 22.64 3.62
C ALA A 369 -3.37 22.43 4.98
N ARG A 370 -2.90 23.11 6.03
CA ARG A 370 -3.56 23.13 7.34
C ARG A 370 -4.97 23.69 7.25
N GLN A 371 -5.17 24.81 6.56
CA GLN A 371 -6.49 25.42 6.39
C GLN A 371 -7.45 24.50 5.64
N ASP A 372 -7.01 23.89 4.53
CA ASP A 372 -7.83 22.98 3.73
C ASP A 372 -8.25 21.75 4.54
N LEU A 373 -7.32 21.13 5.27
CA LEU A 373 -7.62 19.99 6.16
C LEU A 373 -8.53 20.38 7.33
N SER A 374 -8.29 21.53 7.94
CA SER A 374 -9.11 22.04 9.05
C SER A 374 -10.55 22.30 8.61
N ALA A 375 -10.73 22.90 7.43
CA ALA A 375 -12.03 23.10 6.83
C ALA A 375 -12.74 21.77 6.52
N ALA A 376 -12.03 20.79 5.95
CA ALA A 376 -12.58 19.47 5.65
C ALA A 376 -13.05 18.72 6.91
N LEU A 377 -12.35 18.89 8.02
CA LEU A 377 -12.62 18.23 9.30
C LEU A 377 -13.58 19.03 10.21
N GLY A 378 -13.92 20.25 9.83
CA GLY A 378 -14.78 21.14 10.60
C GLY A 378 -14.15 21.64 11.91
N ILE A 379 -12.82 21.70 11.99
CA ILE A 379 -12.09 22.20 13.18
C ILE A 379 -11.36 23.51 12.87
N PRO A 380 -10.98 24.30 13.89
CA PRO A 380 -10.27 25.57 13.67
C PRO A 380 -8.87 25.40 13.09
N ASP A 381 -8.12 24.40 13.55
CA ASP A 381 -6.73 24.16 13.13
C ASP A 381 -6.28 22.73 13.47
N VAL A 382 -5.94 21.95 12.44
CA VAL A 382 -5.40 20.58 12.58
C VAL A 382 -4.11 20.53 13.38
N ALA A 383 -3.28 21.59 13.35
CA ALA A 383 -2.03 21.61 14.11
C ALA A 383 -2.24 21.68 15.63
N ARG A 384 -3.46 21.92 16.09
CA ARG A 384 -3.84 21.89 17.51
C ARG A 384 -4.36 20.53 17.96
N LEU A 385 -4.42 19.52 17.08
CA LEU A 385 -4.78 18.17 17.50
C LEU A 385 -3.65 17.55 18.34
N PRO A 386 -3.96 16.76 19.39
CA PRO A 386 -2.95 16.10 20.21
C PRO A 386 -2.07 15.15 19.40
N ASP A 387 -2.65 14.51 18.39
CA ASP A 387 -1.96 13.54 17.54
C ASP A 387 -1.36 14.17 16.27
N TYR A 388 -1.37 15.50 16.16
CA TYR A 388 -0.63 16.20 15.11
C TYR A 388 0.88 16.08 15.37
N ASP A 389 1.54 15.25 14.57
CA ASP A 389 2.97 15.00 14.66
C ASP A 389 3.58 14.88 13.26
N TRP A 390 4.19 15.97 12.80
CA TRP A 390 4.85 16.04 11.51
C TRP A 390 6.18 15.31 11.48
N LYS A 391 6.71 14.87 12.63
CA LYS A 391 7.99 14.17 12.66
C LYS A 391 7.80 12.74 12.14
N PRO A 392 8.65 12.29 11.20
CA PRO A 392 8.62 10.92 10.76
C PRO A 392 8.94 9.99 11.91
N ARG A 393 8.28 8.84 11.91
CA ARG A 393 8.59 7.68 12.74
C ARG A 393 9.30 6.65 11.87
N PHE A 394 10.13 5.85 12.52
CA PHE A 394 10.85 4.74 11.94
C PHE A 394 10.58 3.51 12.80
N ASP A 395 10.65 2.34 12.19
CA ASP A 395 10.47 1.08 12.91
C ASP A 395 11.74 0.74 13.71
N GLU A 396 11.58 -0.07 14.76
CA GLU A 396 12.72 -0.61 15.49
C GLU A 396 13.65 -1.40 14.57
N LEU A 397 14.95 -1.15 14.73
CA LEU A 397 15.95 -1.72 13.85
C LEU A 397 16.14 -3.22 14.13
N PHE A 398 16.06 -4.04 13.09
CA PHE A 398 16.23 -5.48 13.06
C PHE A 398 17.20 -5.88 11.95
N VAL A 399 18.35 -6.43 12.35
CA VAL A 399 19.38 -6.94 11.43
C VAL A 399 19.54 -8.44 11.70
N ASP A 400 20.32 -8.80 12.72
CA ASP A 400 20.51 -10.17 13.23
C ASP A 400 19.71 -10.42 14.53
N GLY A 401 18.79 -9.53 14.84
CA GLY A 401 18.10 -9.41 16.11
C GLY A 401 17.69 -7.95 16.36
N PRO A 402 16.92 -7.69 17.44
CA PRO A 402 16.51 -6.34 17.80
C PRO A 402 17.72 -5.48 18.19
N ARG A 403 17.70 -4.20 17.80
CA ARG A 403 18.68 -3.19 18.23
C ARG A 403 17.96 -2.13 19.08
N PRO A 404 17.78 -2.37 20.40
CA PRO A 404 16.98 -1.49 21.24
C PRO A 404 17.42 -0.03 21.18
N GLY A 405 16.47 0.88 21.01
CA GLY A 405 16.71 2.31 20.90
C GLY A 405 17.28 2.77 19.55
N GLN A 406 17.49 1.86 18.60
CA GLN A 406 17.86 2.18 17.22
C GLN A 406 16.67 1.94 16.31
N THR A 407 16.52 2.80 15.31
CA THR A 407 15.43 2.73 14.33
C THR A 407 15.97 2.87 12.92
N GLY A 408 15.26 2.34 11.93
CA GLY A 408 15.67 2.38 10.52
C GLY A 408 14.51 2.20 9.55
N GLY A 409 14.85 2.01 8.27
CA GLY A 409 13.87 1.86 7.20
C GLY A 409 13.25 3.17 6.73
N TRP A 410 12.13 3.02 6.02
CA TRP A 410 11.36 4.12 5.44
C TRP A 410 10.67 4.97 6.51
N PRO A 411 10.52 6.29 6.32
CA PRO A 411 9.74 7.11 7.24
C PRO A 411 8.26 6.78 7.11
N ARG A 412 7.56 6.85 8.24
CA ARG A 412 6.11 6.76 8.31
C ARG A 412 5.56 7.85 9.21
N TRP A 413 4.30 8.22 8.98
CA TRP A 413 3.59 9.17 9.83
C TRP A 413 2.30 8.55 10.34
N ASN A 414 1.90 8.97 11.53
CA ASN A 414 0.60 8.62 12.08
C ASN A 414 -0.44 9.68 11.68
N ARG A 415 -1.65 9.20 11.43
CA ARG A 415 -2.84 10.00 11.19
C ARG A 415 -3.26 10.72 12.45
N PHE A 416 -3.37 12.04 12.38
CA PHE A 416 -3.90 12.82 13.51
C PHE A 416 -5.40 12.57 13.76
N ASP A 417 -6.11 11.97 12.79
CA ASP A 417 -7.56 11.74 12.87
C ASP A 417 -7.92 10.31 13.28
N ALA A 418 -6.96 9.40 13.38
CA ALA A 418 -7.26 7.98 13.56
C ALA A 418 -7.71 7.62 14.98
N SER A 419 -7.12 8.24 16.01
CA SER A 419 -7.35 7.91 17.42
C SER A 419 -8.82 7.96 17.83
N VAL A 420 -9.58 8.95 17.32
CA VAL A 420 -11.01 9.10 17.63
C VAL A 420 -11.86 7.91 17.18
N TYR A 421 -11.37 7.11 16.23
CA TYR A 421 -12.04 5.89 15.75
C TYR A 421 -11.49 4.63 16.42
N LEU A 422 -10.17 4.58 16.69
CA LEU A 422 -9.55 3.41 17.33
C LEU A 422 -10.08 3.17 18.76
N ASP A 423 -10.28 4.23 19.53
CA ASP A 423 -10.80 4.11 20.90
C ASP A 423 -12.30 3.76 20.95
N GLN A 424 -12.99 3.84 19.83
CA GLN A 424 -14.44 3.71 19.73
C GLN A 424 -14.81 2.60 18.75
N GLU A 425 -15.12 2.95 17.50
CA GLU A 425 -15.72 2.02 16.55
C GLU A 425 -14.77 0.92 16.07
N LEU A 426 -13.47 1.16 16.11
CA LEU A 426 -12.45 0.21 15.71
C LEU A 426 -11.79 -0.51 16.90
N ARG A 427 -12.21 -0.28 18.16
CA ARG A 427 -11.58 -0.82 19.39
C ARG A 427 -11.30 -2.33 19.38
N ASP A 428 -12.25 -3.09 18.86
CA ASP A 428 -12.15 -4.56 18.84
C ASP A 428 -11.63 -5.09 17.50
N TRP A 429 -11.25 -4.20 16.58
CA TRP A 429 -10.71 -4.58 15.28
C TRP A 429 -9.18 -4.62 15.30
N ARG A 430 -8.62 -5.56 14.55
CA ARG A 430 -7.18 -5.74 14.36
C ARG A 430 -6.88 -5.90 12.88
N LEU A 431 -5.68 -5.48 12.49
CA LEU A 431 -5.12 -5.88 11.22
C LEU A 431 -4.46 -7.24 11.37
N THR A 432 -4.72 -8.14 10.43
CA THR A 432 -4.27 -9.52 10.46
C THR A 432 -3.60 -9.92 9.15
N HIS A 433 -2.71 -10.91 9.22
CA HIS A 433 -2.11 -11.51 8.02
C HIS A 433 -2.22 -13.03 8.09
N HIS A 434 -2.76 -13.60 7.01
CA HIS A 434 -2.94 -15.04 6.84
C HIS A 434 -1.72 -15.63 6.16
N VAL A 435 -1.02 -16.53 6.84
CA VAL A 435 0.10 -17.27 6.25
C VAL A 435 -0.42 -18.60 5.74
N TYR A 436 -0.28 -18.84 4.44
CA TYR A 436 -0.74 -20.08 3.81
C TYR A 436 0.36 -21.13 3.71
N GLY A 437 -0.01 -22.41 3.78
CA GLY A 437 0.93 -23.54 3.67
C GLY A 437 1.61 -23.87 4.99
N ASN A 438 2.93 -24.11 4.97
CA ASN A 438 3.72 -24.38 6.18
C ASN A 438 3.87 -23.10 7.03
N GLN A 439 2.92 -22.85 7.93
CA GLN A 439 2.81 -21.59 8.67
C GLN A 439 3.97 -21.40 9.64
N GLY A 440 4.28 -22.42 10.46
CA GLY A 440 5.36 -22.34 11.45
C GLY A 440 6.70 -22.03 10.81
N ALA A 441 7.08 -22.76 9.76
CA ALA A 441 8.35 -22.54 9.07
C ALA A 441 8.45 -21.14 8.44
N LYS A 442 7.38 -20.64 7.81
CA LYS A 442 7.37 -19.32 7.16
C LYS A 442 7.42 -18.17 8.18
N VAL A 443 6.68 -18.27 9.27
CA VAL A 443 6.73 -17.27 10.35
C VAL A 443 8.12 -17.28 11.00
N ALA A 444 8.66 -18.47 11.27
CA ALA A 444 10.01 -18.63 11.80
C ALA A 444 11.08 -18.05 10.85
N GLU A 445 10.93 -18.22 9.54
CA GLU A 445 11.79 -17.59 8.53
C GLU A 445 11.69 -16.07 8.59
N MET A 446 10.49 -15.48 8.61
CA MET A 446 10.31 -14.03 8.75
C MET A 446 10.98 -13.48 10.02
N ILE A 447 10.87 -14.18 11.15
CA ILE A 447 11.52 -13.79 12.40
C ILE A 447 13.05 -13.82 12.26
N ARG A 448 13.62 -14.88 11.69
CA ARG A 448 15.07 -15.02 11.52
C ARG A 448 15.69 -14.00 10.57
N THR A 449 14.90 -13.55 9.60
CA THR A 449 15.40 -12.84 8.43
C THR A 449 15.08 -11.34 8.52
N THR A 450 13.80 -10.99 8.58
CA THR A 450 13.33 -9.61 8.44
C THR A 450 12.72 -9.03 9.71
N GLY A 451 12.46 -9.85 10.74
CA GLY A 451 11.78 -9.41 11.95
C GLY A 451 10.41 -8.76 11.68
N GLY A 452 9.75 -9.09 10.55
CA GLY A 452 8.54 -8.40 10.09
C GLY A 452 8.08 -8.78 8.69
N LEU A 453 6.90 -8.31 8.29
CA LEU A 453 6.37 -8.49 6.92
C LEU A 453 6.98 -7.48 5.97
N GLN A 454 7.28 -7.92 4.74
CA GLN A 454 7.85 -7.09 3.68
C GLN A 454 6.97 -7.13 2.43
N CYS A 455 6.77 -5.97 1.79
CA CYS A 455 6.06 -5.90 0.52
C CYS A 455 6.86 -6.59 -0.60
N THR A 456 6.19 -6.84 -1.71
CA THR A 456 6.80 -7.55 -2.86
C THR A 456 7.98 -6.77 -3.44
N GLU A 457 7.94 -5.45 -3.53
CA GLU A 457 9.08 -4.66 -4.04
C GLU A 457 10.30 -4.72 -3.14
N GLU A 458 10.14 -4.71 -1.81
CA GLU A 458 11.25 -4.90 -0.87
C GLU A 458 11.83 -6.31 -0.98
N ARG A 459 10.97 -7.33 -1.02
CA ARG A 459 11.39 -8.73 -1.14
C ARG A 459 12.13 -9.00 -2.45
N LEU A 460 11.62 -8.50 -3.57
CA LEU A 460 12.22 -8.72 -4.88
C LEU A 460 13.43 -7.83 -5.10
N GLY A 461 13.30 -6.53 -4.86
CA GLY A 461 14.28 -5.53 -5.25
C GLY A 461 15.41 -5.31 -4.25
N ARG A 462 15.29 -5.75 -2.99
CA ARG A 462 16.34 -5.58 -1.96
C ARG A 462 16.71 -6.86 -1.24
N LEU A 463 15.78 -7.78 -1.05
CA LEU A 463 16.08 -9.06 -0.39
C LEU A 463 16.36 -10.18 -1.38
N GLY A 464 16.24 -9.94 -2.69
CA GLY A 464 16.42 -10.97 -3.72
C GLY A 464 15.59 -12.23 -3.48
N SER A 465 14.45 -12.15 -2.79
CA SER A 465 13.66 -13.31 -2.40
C SER A 465 12.69 -13.69 -3.51
N GLY A 466 13.00 -14.79 -4.23
CA GLY A 466 12.16 -15.33 -5.30
C GLY A 466 10.85 -16.00 -4.83
N ALA A 467 10.56 -16.03 -3.53
CA ALA A 467 9.31 -16.57 -3.00
C ALA A 467 8.15 -15.62 -3.35
N LEU A 468 7.61 -15.73 -4.56
CA LEU A 468 6.47 -14.92 -4.98
C LEU A 468 5.28 -15.21 -4.07
N GLY A 469 4.77 -14.18 -3.39
CA GLY A 469 3.44 -14.20 -2.81
C GLY A 469 2.41 -14.49 -3.90
N ILE A 470 1.21 -14.91 -3.51
CA ILE A 470 0.16 -15.52 -4.36
C ILE A 470 -0.08 -14.76 -5.68
N SER A 471 0.02 -13.42 -5.67
CA SER A 471 -0.26 -12.54 -6.80
C SER A 471 0.87 -11.57 -7.18
N SER A 472 2.11 -11.82 -6.75
CA SER A 472 3.22 -10.85 -6.83
C SER A 472 3.32 -10.08 -8.14
N MET A 473 3.31 -10.75 -9.29
CA MET A 473 3.40 -10.07 -10.61
C MET A 473 2.17 -9.21 -10.96
N LYS A 474 0.97 -9.61 -10.52
CA LYS A 474 -0.24 -8.80 -10.67
C LYS A 474 -0.16 -7.56 -9.78
N ASP A 475 0.35 -7.73 -8.56
CA ASP A 475 0.51 -6.64 -7.59
C ASP A 475 1.52 -5.61 -8.08
N ARG A 476 2.59 -6.05 -8.77
CA ARG A 476 3.56 -5.14 -9.40
C ARG A 476 2.89 -4.23 -10.43
N ARG A 477 2.00 -4.78 -11.24
CA ARG A 477 1.27 -4.04 -12.29
C ARG A 477 0.19 -3.14 -11.72
N SER A 478 -0.46 -3.51 -10.62
CA SER A 478 -1.51 -2.69 -10.00
C SER A 478 -0.98 -1.60 -9.06
N GLY A 479 0.29 -1.70 -8.66
CA GLY A 479 0.96 -0.83 -7.68
C GLY A 479 0.95 -1.42 -6.27
N GLY A 480 0.14 -2.44 -6.00
CA GLY A 480 0.04 -3.11 -4.70
C GLY A 480 1.33 -3.76 -4.23
N ALA A 481 2.30 -4.03 -5.10
CA ALA A 481 3.58 -4.62 -4.70
C ALA A 481 4.42 -3.73 -3.77
N ARG A 482 4.14 -2.43 -3.68
CA ARG A 482 4.72 -1.51 -2.68
C ARG A 482 4.11 -1.66 -1.28
N TYR A 483 3.13 -2.55 -1.10
CA TYR A 483 2.37 -2.66 0.14
C TYR A 483 2.37 -4.09 0.71
N VAL A 484 2.33 -4.19 2.04
CA VAL A 484 1.97 -5.37 2.80
C VAL A 484 0.45 -5.45 2.87
N PHE A 485 -0.10 -6.62 2.56
CA PHE A 485 -1.53 -6.88 2.57
C PHE A 485 -1.96 -7.45 3.92
N THR A 486 -2.97 -6.83 4.53
CA THR A 486 -3.59 -7.28 5.78
C THR A 486 -5.11 -7.30 5.63
N HIS A 487 -5.78 -8.00 6.54
CA HIS A 487 -7.24 -8.05 6.63
C HIS A 487 -7.67 -7.33 7.90
N LEU A 488 -8.84 -6.72 7.87
CA LEU A 488 -9.42 -6.08 9.05
C LEU A 488 -10.43 -7.04 9.69
N GLU A 489 -10.13 -7.52 10.89
CA GLU A 489 -10.93 -8.54 11.57
C GLU A 489 -11.29 -8.11 13.00
N ASN A 490 -12.53 -8.37 13.41
CA ASN A 490 -13.01 -8.13 14.77
C ASN A 490 -12.88 -9.35 15.69
N ARG A 491 -12.53 -10.50 15.12
CA ARG A 491 -12.24 -11.77 15.81
C ARG A 491 -11.11 -12.47 15.06
N PRO A 492 -9.85 -12.16 15.39
CA PRO A 492 -8.70 -12.62 14.63
C PRO A 492 -8.20 -14.00 15.09
N ASP A 493 -9.06 -14.83 15.69
CA ASP A 493 -8.71 -16.14 16.26
C ASP A 493 -8.18 -17.12 15.22
N LYS A 494 -8.61 -16.98 13.96
CA LYS A 494 -8.17 -17.83 12.84
C LYS A 494 -7.02 -17.25 12.02
N ALA A 495 -6.61 -16.02 12.27
CA ALA A 495 -5.54 -15.39 11.49
C ALA A 495 -4.16 -15.72 12.07
N THR A 496 -3.19 -16.07 11.21
CA THR A 496 -1.85 -16.49 11.66
C THR A 496 -1.12 -15.38 12.41
N LEU A 497 -1.12 -14.15 11.89
CA LEU A 497 -0.47 -13.01 12.52
C LEU A 497 -1.52 -11.95 12.85
N VAL A 498 -1.52 -11.47 14.09
CA VAL A 498 -2.40 -10.40 14.56
C VAL A 498 -1.54 -9.23 15.01
N PHE A 499 -1.85 -8.05 14.50
CA PHE A 499 -1.13 -6.83 14.81
C PHE A 499 -1.95 -5.93 15.71
N ASN A 500 -1.26 -5.19 16.59
CA ASN A 500 -1.89 -4.19 17.44
C ASN A 500 -2.55 -3.06 16.62
N GLN A 501 -3.37 -2.26 17.30
CA GLN A 501 -4.15 -1.21 16.66
C GLN A 501 -3.33 -0.02 16.18
N ASP A 502 -2.12 0.19 16.70
CA ASP A 502 -1.28 1.31 16.31
C ASP A 502 -0.94 1.23 14.81
N LEU A 503 -1.00 0.04 14.21
CA LEU A 503 -0.82 -0.13 12.78
C LEU A 503 -1.90 0.61 11.95
N LEU A 504 -3.13 0.75 12.47
CA LEU A 504 -4.20 1.55 11.87
C LEU A 504 -3.99 3.06 12.05
N LEU A 505 -3.03 3.49 12.86
CA LEU A 505 -2.66 4.91 12.91
C LEU A 505 -1.86 5.31 11.68
N ARG A 506 -1.27 4.38 10.93
CA ARG A 506 -0.38 4.76 9.83
C ARG A 506 -1.12 5.51 8.72
N SER A 507 -0.48 6.56 8.25
CA SER A 507 -0.98 7.47 7.20
C SER A 507 -0.92 6.90 5.79
N ASP A 508 -0.13 5.86 5.61
CA ASP A 508 0.10 5.18 4.34
C ASP A 508 -0.82 3.97 4.14
N GLN A 509 -1.73 3.72 5.09
CA GLN A 509 -2.69 2.65 4.95
C GLN A 509 -3.74 2.96 3.87
N ILE A 510 -4.16 1.93 3.15
CA ILE A 510 -5.22 2.01 2.15
C ILE A 510 -6.20 0.85 2.35
N GLY A 511 -7.44 1.18 2.71
CA GLY A 511 -8.54 0.20 2.83
C GLY A 511 -9.39 0.11 1.57
N PHE A 512 -9.55 -1.10 1.04
CA PHE A 512 -10.35 -1.36 -0.15
C PHE A 512 -11.56 -2.23 0.11
N ARG A 513 -12.65 -1.93 -0.62
CA ARG A 513 -13.79 -2.83 -0.77
C ARG A 513 -13.42 -4.05 -1.62
N PRO A 514 -14.14 -5.18 -1.49
CA PRO A 514 -13.96 -6.38 -2.32
C PRO A 514 -13.87 -6.09 -3.84
N GLY A 515 -13.03 -6.84 -4.54
CA GLY A 515 -12.91 -6.81 -6.00
C GLY A 515 -11.97 -5.75 -6.57
N ARG A 516 -11.12 -5.13 -5.75
CA ARG A 516 -10.19 -4.05 -6.16
C ARG A 516 -8.71 -4.45 -6.24
N PHE A 517 -8.32 -5.62 -5.70
CA PHE A 517 -7.04 -6.34 -5.93
C PHE A 517 -5.79 -5.44 -6.02
N GLY A 518 -5.47 -4.67 -4.97
CA GLY A 518 -4.22 -3.91 -4.88
C GLY A 518 -4.01 -2.79 -5.90
N ARG A 519 -5.06 -2.28 -6.55
CA ARG A 519 -4.97 -1.16 -7.50
C ARG A 519 -4.80 0.17 -6.76
N VAL A 520 -3.60 0.74 -6.83
CA VAL A 520 -3.25 2.02 -6.17
C VAL A 520 -3.11 3.16 -7.16
N TYR A 521 -2.81 2.86 -8.44
CA TYR A 521 -2.24 3.80 -9.39
C TYR A 521 -3.22 4.39 -10.42
N ASP A 522 -4.53 4.24 -10.25
CA ASP A 522 -5.53 4.62 -11.26
C ASP A 522 -6.20 5.98 -11.04
N GLY A 523 -5.62 6.84 -10.19
CA GLY A 523 -6.18 8.17 -9.88
C GLY A 523 -7.52 8.11 -9.15
N ARG A 524 -7.92 6.94 -8.66
CA ARG A 524 -9.20 6.74 -7.97
C ARG A 524 -9.04 6.81 -6.47
N GLU A 525 -8.51 7.92 -5.97
CA GLU A 525 -8.52 8.23 -4.53
C GLU A 525 -9.96 8.18 -3.97
N ALA A 526 -10.96 8.48 -4.81
CA ALA A 526 -12.39 8.31 -4.55
C ALA A 526 -12.85 6.85 -4.26
N LEU A 527 -12.01 5.84 -4.45
CA LEU A 527 -12.30 4.43 -4.12
C LEU A 527 -11.72 3.98 -2.77
N ARG A 528 -10.92 4.82 -2.10
CA ARG A 528 -10.44 4.54 -0.75
C ARG A 528 -11.63 4.57 0.20
N THR A 529 -11.70 3.59 1.08
CA THR A 529 -12.66 3.69 2.19
C THR A 529 -12.04 4.60 3.25
N PRO A 530 -12.73 5.64 3.73
CA PRO A 530 -12.20 6.42 4.84
C PRO A 530 -12.17 5.55 6.10
N LEU A 531 -11.18 5.79 6.96
CA LEU A 531 -10.94 4.99 8.18
C LEU A 531 -12.20 4.90 9.06
N GLU A 532 -12.94 6.00 9.20
CA GLU A 532 -14.19 6.06 9.97
C GLU A 532 -15.25 5.05 9.49
N ALA A 533 -15.19 4.64 8.22
CA ALA A 533 -16.16 3.74 7.61
C ALA A 533 -15.70 2.27 7.60
N TYR A 534 -14.50 1.96 8.08
CA TYR A 534 -13.93 0.60 8.07
C TYR A 534 -14.82 -0.43 8.79
N HIS A 535 -15.38 -0.07 9.94
CA HIS A 535 -16.24 -0.97 10.73
C HIS A 535 -17.66 -1.15 10.16
N ARG A 536 -18.08 -0.32 9.19
CA ARG A 536 -19.43 -0.36 8.57
C ARG A 536 -19.42 -0.81 7.11
N THR A 537 -18.24 -0.81 6.50
CA THR A 537 -18.04 -1.14 5.10
C THR A 537 -17.38 -2.51 5.03
N PRO A 538 -17.82 -3.41 4.14
CA PRO A 538 -17.03 -4.59 3.84
C PRO A 538 -15.66 -4.16 3.31
N ILE A 539 -14.63 -4.29 4.15
CA ILE A 539 -13.24 -4.12 3.78
C ILE A 539 -12.70 -5.51 3.46
N TYR A 540 -12.09 -5.64 2.28
CA TYR A 540 -11.45 -6.89 1.90
C TYR A 540 -9.99 -6.91 2.39
N GLU A 541 -9.24 -5.86 2.05
CA GLU A 541 -7.82 -5.73 2.39
C GLU A 541 -7.55 -4.31 2.89
N VAL A 542 -6.68 -4.22 3.90
CA VAL A 542 -5.99 -2.98 4.28
C VAL A 542 -4.53 -3.16 3.93
N MET A 543 -4.02 -2.27 3.08
CA MET A 543 -2.66 -2.29 2.55
C MET A 543 -1.81 -1.26 3.27
N LEU A 544 -0.58 -1.62 3.64
CA LEU A 544 0.37 -0.76 4.36
C LEU A 544 1.66 -0.67 3.58
N GLN A 545 2.21 0.53 3.38
CA GLN A 545 3.35 0.70 2.48
C GLN A 545 4.64 0.09 3.09
N ASN A 546 5.49 -0.46 2.21
CA ASN A 546 6.82 -1.01 2.52
C ASN A 546 6.80 -2.24 3.44
N SER A 547 6.77 -2.06 4.75
CA SER A 547 6.99 -3.13 5.73
C SER A 547 6.14 -2.97 6.99
N VAL A 548 6.02 -4.06 7.76
CA VAL A 548 5.41 -4.11 9.10
C VAL A 548 6.35 -4.82 10.06
N SER A 549 6.95 -4.09 10.98
CA SER A 549 7.82 -4.61 12.05
C SER A 549 7.07 -5.48 13.07
N PHE A 550 7.62 -6.64 13.41
CA PHE A 550 7.07 -7.45 14.51
C PHE A 550 7.37 -6.85 15.87
N LEU A 551 8.53 -6.22 16.04
CA LEU A 551 8.92 -5.58 17.30
C LEU A 551 7.94 -4.46 17.69
N ASP A 552 7.46 -3.71 16.70
CA ASP A 552 6.54 -2.59 16.92
C ASP A 552 5.07 -3.02 16.99
N TYR A 553 4.67 -4.03 16.21
CA TYR A 553 3.25 -4.27 15.93
C TYR A 553 2.71 -5.65 16.28
N LEU A 554 3.55 -6.67 16.45
CA LEU A 554 3.04 -8.03 16.65
C LEU A 554 2.34 -8.15 18.01
N GLU A 555 1.10 -8.63 18.00
CA GLU A 555 0.28 -8.85 19.20
C GLU A 555 0.02 -10.35 19.43
N GLN A 556 -0.08 -11.16 18.37
CA GLN A 556 -0.33 -12.59 18.50
C GLN A 556 0.14 -13.35 17.25
N VAL A 557 0.61 -14.59 17.46
CA VAL A 557 0.85 -15.58 16.41
C VAL A 557 -0.02 -16.79 16.69
N ASN A 558 -0.94 -17.11 15.78
CA ASN A 558 -1.82 -18.27 15.87
C ASN A 558 -1.34 -19.36 14.92
N LEU A 559 -1.08 -20.54 15.47
CA LEU A 559 -0.54 -21.67 14.72
C LEU A 559 -1.44 -22.89 14.85
N PRO A 560 -1.50 -23.75 13.83
CA PRO A 560 -2.40 -24.91 13.84
C PRO A 560 -1.87 -26.08 14.67
N SER A 561 -0.59 -26.07 15.06
CA SER A 561 0.05 -27.21 15.72
C SER A 561 1.07 -26.80 16.79
N ARG A 562 1.37 -27.71 17.72
CA ARG A 562 2.40 -27.51 18.73
C ARG A 562 3.79 -27.52 18.11
N GLU A 563 3.99 -28.30 17.05
CA GLU A 563 5.23 -28.39 16.29
C GLU A 563 5.56 -27.05 15.61
N ASP A 564 4.55 -26.38 15.02
CA ASP A 564 4.72 -25.04 14.47
C ASP A 564 5.06 -24.02 15.58
N ARG A 565 4.39 -24.12 16.73
CA ARG A 565 4.68 -23.26 17.89
C ARG A 565 6.12 -23.40 18.36
N VAL A 566 6.64 -24.63 18.46
CA VAL A 566 8.04 -24.87 18.83
C VAL A 566 8.99 -24.20 17.84
N GLN A 567 8.78 -24.37 16.54
CA GLN A 567 9.62 -23.77 15.50
C GLN A 567 9.66 -22.23 15.58
N VAL A 568 8.50 -21.61 15.80
CA VAL A 568 8.40 -20.14 15.90
C VAL A 568 9.09 -19.62 17.17
N LEU A 569 8.92 -20.30 18.31
CA LEU A 569 9.60 -19.93 19.55
C LEU A 569 11.12 -20.13 19.46
N GLU A 570 11.56 -21.20 18.81
CA GLU A 570 12.98 -21.41 18.53
C GLU A 570 13.55 -20.27 17.68
N ALA A 571 12.82 -19.81 16.65
CA ALA A 571 13.24 -18.67 15.84
C ALA A 571 13.39 -17.38 16.66
N PHE A 572 12.43 -17.07 17.53
CA PHE A 572 12.54 -15.91 18.43
C PHE A 572 13.77 -16.02 19.34
N ARG A 573 14.01 -17.20 19.92
CA ARG A 573 15.19 -17.46 20.76
C ARG A 573 16.50 -17.30 19.98
N GLU A 574 16.55 -17.81 18.75
CA GLU A 574 17.74 -17.73 17.88
C GLU A 574 18.17 -16.28 17.61
N VAL A 575 17.22 -15.37 17.43
CA VAL A 575 17.47 -13.93 17.20
C VAL A 575 17.46 -13.09 18.48
N GLY A 576 17.39 -13.74 19.65
CA GLY A 576 17.48 -13.07 20.95
C GLY A 576 16.24 -12.28 21.38
N ILE A 577 15.07 -12.51 20.77
CA ILE A 577 13.80 -11.88 21.17
C ILE A 577 13.14 -12.75 22.24
N GLN A 578 12.99 -12.21 23.45
CA GLN A 578 12.31 -12.87 24.57
C GLN A 578 10.94 -12.26 24.86
N GLU A 579 10.77 -10.98 24.54
CA GLU A 579 9.52 -10.25 24.70
C GLU A 579 9.34 -9.26 23.55
N ILE A 580 8.08 -8.95 23.24
CA ILE A 580 7.69 -7.87 22.34
C ILE A 580 6.77 -6.96 23.12
N ARG A 581 7.14 -5.68 23.23
CA ARG A 581 6.36 -4.67 23.97
C ARG A 581 6.04 -5.09 25.42
N GLY A 582 7.01 -5.73 26.08
CA GLY A 582 6.90 -6.21 27.46
C GLY A 582 6.04 -7.46 27.65
N VAL A 583 5.63 -8.13 26.55
CA VAL A 583 4.90 -9.40 26.59
C VAL A 583 5.84 -10.54 26.17
N PRO A 584 6.03 -11.59 26.99
CA PRO A 584 6.85 -12.74 26.63
C PRO A 584 6.39 -13.40 25.33
N VAL A 585 7.33 -13.81 24.47
CA VAL A 585 6.99 -14.43 23.17
C VAL A 585 6.19 -15.72 23.31
N GLU A 586 6.35 -16.45 24.42
CA GLU A 586 5.57 -17.65 24.74
C GLU A 586 4.07 -17.37 24.92
N GLU A 587 3.70 -16.15 25.34
CA GLU A 587 2.31 -15.71 25.51
C GLU A 587 1.69 -15.21 24.19
N LEU A 588 2.54 -14.67 23.30
CA LEU A 588 2.16 -14.20 21.97
C LEU A 588 1.89 -15.38 21.01
N VAL A 589 2.68 -16.45 21.09
CA VAL A 589 2.59 -17.60 20.18
C VAL A 589 1.64 -18.66 20.76
N ARG A 590 0.51 -18.88 20.09
CA ARG A 590 -0.58 -19.74 20.54
C ARG A 590 -0.86 -20.84 19.51
N VAL A 591 -1.32 -21.98 20.02
CA VAL A 591 -1.90 -23.04 19.20
C VAL A 591 -3.41 -22.84 19.21
N ILE A 592 -4.01 -22.70 18.04
CA ILE A 592 -5.46 -22.63 17.89
C ILE A 592 -5.91 -23.99 17.38
N GLU A 593 -6.54 -24.77 18.26
CA GLU A 593 -7.18 -26.04 17.92
C GLU A 593 -8.56 -25.74 17.34
N ASP A 594 -8.92 -26.39 16.23
CA ASP A 594 -10.21 -26.24 15.55
C ASP A 594 -11.40 -26.77 16.36
#